data_AF-I3U7N9-F1
#
_entry.id   AF-I3U7N9-F1
#
_cell.length_a   1.000
_cell.length_b   1.000
_cell.length_c   1.000
_cell.angle_alpha   90.00
_cell.angle_beta   90.00
_cell.angle_gamma   90.00
#
_symmetry.space_group_name_H-M   'P 1'
#
loop_
_entity.id
_entity.type
_entity.pdbx_description
1 polymer ?
#
loop_
_entity_poly.entity_id
_entity_poly.type
_entity_poly.pdbx_seq_one_letter_code
_entity_poly.pdbx_strand_id
1 'polypeptide(L)'
;MNRSFLSVIAGGFGTDGSSTGSSEEETGEYREIKPEDVAEMLKGASSVVIAPGYGMAVAQAQYPVAEITSLLRKQGIDVRFGIHPVAGRLPGHMNVLLAEAKVPYDIVLEMDEINDDFADTDVVLVIGANDTVNPAASEDPTSPIAGMPVLEVWKARDVVVFKRSMNTGYAGVQNPLFFRENSSMCFGDAKATVEAILAALR
;
A
#
# COMPACT_ATOMS: atom_id res chain seq x y z
N MET A 1 -8.53 9.52 -10.70
CA MET A 1 -8.19 9.09 -12.07
C MET A 1 -8.40 10.25 -13.03
N ASN A 2 -7.34 10.92 -13.47
CA ASN A 2 -7.44 11.94 -14.52
C ASN A 2 -7.35 11.28 -15.91
N ARG A 3 -8.34 10.46 -16.28
CA ARG A 3 -8.43 9.84 -17.61
C ARG A 3 -9.86 9.93 -18.17
N SER A 4 -9.99 10.20 -19.47
CA SER A 4 -11.29 10.28 -20.14
C SER A 4 -11.91 8.90 -20.33
N PHE A 5 -13.24 8.79 -20.18
CA PHE A 5 -14.00 7.53 -20.26
C PHE A 5 -13.75 6.73 -21.56
N LEU A 6 -13.54 7.43 -22.68
CA LEU A 6 -13.25 6.82 -23.99
C LEU A 6 -11.89 6.10 -24.03
N SER A 7 -10.87 6.62 -23.33
CA SER A 7 -9.53 6.01 -23.28
C SER A 7 -9.50 4.68 -22.52
N VAL A 8 -10.47 4.46 -21.62
CA VAL A 8 -10.62 3.22 -20.85
C VAL A 8 -11.31 2.12 -21.66
N ILE A 9 -12.27 2.47 -22.51
CA ILE A 9 -13.00 1.49 -23.34
C ILE A 9 -12.20 1.07 -24.57
N ALA A 10 -11.41 1.97 -25.15
CA ALA A 10 -10.68 1.71 -26.39
C ALA A 10 -9.41 0.85 -26.22
N GLY A 11 -9.07 0.39 -25.01
CA GLY A 11 -7.92 -0.49 -24.79
C GLY A 11 -6.56 0.10 -25.20
N GLY A 12 -6.47 1.43 -25.33
CA GLY A 12 -5.28 2.11 -25.83
C GLY A 12 -4.25 2.33 -24.72
N PHE A 13 -3.45 1.31 -24.42
CA PHE A 13 -2.08 1.59 -23.98
C PHE A 13 -1.34 2.16 -25.18
N GLY A 14 -0.77 3.36 -25.00
CA GLY A 14 -0.21 4.18 -26.07
C GLY A 14 0.71 3.43 -27.01
N THR A 15 0.30 3.35 -28.27
CA THR A 15 1.19 3.18 -29.41
C THR A 15 1.02 4.39 -30.31
N ASP A 16 1.62 5.51 -29.92
CA ASP A 16 2.08 6.52 -30.88
C ASP A 16 3.42 7.04 -30.34
N GLY A 17 4.45 6.76 -31.13
CA GLY A 17 5.83 6.74 -30.66
C GLY A 17 6.39 8.12 -30.34
N SER A 18 7.08 8.22 -29.21
CA SER A 18 8.39 8.89 -29.06
C SER A 18 8.90 8.75 -27.63
N SER A 19 9.75 7.75 -27.42
CA SER A 19 11.06 7.84 -26.75
C SER A 19 11.47 6.46 -26.27
N THR A 20 12.47 5.91 -26.93
CA THR A 20 13.33 4.85 -26.40
C THR A 20 14.18 5.48 -25.29
N GLY A 21 13.54 5.85 -24.19
CA GLY A 21 14.19 6.15 -22.93
C GLY A 21 14.23 4.85 -22.15
N SER A 22 15.25 4.03 -22.40
CA SER A 22 15.72 3.10 -21.38
C SER A 22 16.18 3.94 -20.20
N SER A 23 15.26 4.33 -19.32
CA SER A 23 15.60 4.60 -17.94
C SER A 23 15.88 3.24 -17.30
N GLU A 24 17.02 2.66 -17.66
CA GLU A 24 17.84 1.94 -16.70
C GLU A 24 18.26 2.97 -15.64
N GLU A 25 17.28 3.49 -14.88
CA GLU A 25 17.57 4.15 -13.62
C GLU A 25 18.08 3.06 -12.71
N GLU A 26 19.29 3.26 -12.21
CA GLU A 26 19.93 2.42 -11.21
C GLU A 26 18.88 1.94 -10.22
N THR A 27 18.59 0.64 -10.27
CA THR A 27 17.69 0.00 -9.32
C THR A 27 18.24 0.31 -7.94
N GLY A 28 17.60 1.22 -7.21
CA GLY A 28 18.05 1.59 -5.87
C GLY A 28 18.19 0.33 -5.00
N GLU A 29 19.07 0.37 -4.01
CA GLU A 29 19.09 -0.69 -3.01
C GLU A 29 17.78 -0.63 -2.21
N TYR A 30 17.10 -1.78 -2.07
CA TYR A 30 15.94 -1.91 -1.20
C TYR A 30 16.33 -2.62 0.10
N ARG A 31 15.58 -2.34 1.16
CA ARG A 31 15.73 -3.01 2.46
C ARG A 31 14.71 -4.13 2.57
N GLU A 32 15.07 -5.24 3.18
CA GLU A 32 14.14 -6.32 3.52
C GLU A 32 13.89 -6.36 5.03
N ILE A 33 12.68 -6.73 5.41
CA ILE A 33 12.29 -6.94 6.80
C ILE A 33 11.50 -8.25 6.93
N LYS A 34 11.75 -8.99 8.03
CA LYS A 34 11.06 -10.25 8.30
C LYS A 34 9.78 -10.00 9.11
N PRO A 35 8.77 -10.90 9.02
CA PRO A 35 7.53 -10.80 9.79
C PRO A 35 7.75 -10.58 11.29
N GLU A 36 8.73 -11.22 11.90
CA GLU A 36 9.02 -11.11 13.33
C GLU A 36 9.49 -9.69 13.70
N ASP A 37 10.34 -9.09 12.87
CA ASP A 37 10.84 -7.73 13.07
C ASP A 37 9.71 -6.70 12.84
N VAL A 38 8.79 -6.96 11.90
CA VAL A 38 7.58 -6.14 11.74
C VAL A 38 6.71 -6.22 12.99
N ALA A 39 6.55 -7.40 13.61
CA ALA A 39 5.78 -7.53 14.84
C ALA A 39 6.40 -6.71 15.99
N GLU A 40 7.73 -6.70 16.13
CA GLU A 40 8.40 -5.86 17.13
C GLU A 40 8.24 -4.37 16.85
N MET A 41 8.34 -3.96 15.58
CA MET A 41 8.06 -2.58 15.15
C MET A 41 6.63 -2.15 15.52
N LEU A 42 5.64 -3.03 15.29
CA LEU A 42 4.25 -2.78 15.63
C LEU A 42 4.01 -2.68 17.15
N LYS A 43 4.68 -3.51 17.97
CA LYS A 43 4.60 -3.43 19.44
C LYS A 43 5.15 -2.11 20.00
N GLY A 44 6.12 -1.51 19.30
CA GLY A 44 6.73 -0.23 19.67
C GLY A 44 6.04 1.02 19.11
N ALA A 45 5.02 0.85 18.27
CA ALA A 45 4.31 1.96 17.63
C ALA A 45 3.19 2.53 18.53
N SER A 46 2.93 3.82 18.40
CA SER A 46 1.76 4.50 18.95
C SER A 46 0.66 4.67 17.90
N SER A 47 1.02 4.81 16.62
CA SER A 47 0.09 4.99 15.50
C SER A 47 0.45 4.09 14.29
N VAL A 48 -0.54 3.36 13.77
CA VAL A 48 -0.38 2.44 12.64
C VAL A 48 -1.45 2.72 11.60
N VAL A 49 -1.04 2.92 10.34
CA VAL A 49 -1.97 3.00 9.21
C VAL A 49 -1.79 1.79 8.30
N ILE A 50 -2.89 1.16 7.92
CA ILE A 50 -2.89 0.03 6.98
C ILE A 50 -3.44 0.54 5.64
N ALA A 51 -2.63 0.42 4.58
CA ALA A 51 -2.99 0.78 3.21
C ALA A 51 -3.22 -0.50 2.38
N PRO A 52 -4.44 -1.04 2.33
CA PRO A 52 -4.73 -2.27 1.61
C PRO A 52 -4.82 -2.06 0.09
N GLY A 53 -4.38 -3.07 -0.66
CA GLY A 53 -4.51 -3.12 -2.11
C GLY A 53 -5.02 -4.45 -2.62
N TYR A 54 -5.03 -4.59 -3.94
CA TYR A 54 -5.56 -5.79 -4.60
C TYR A 54 -4.84 -7.09 -4.19
N GLY A 55 -3.54 -7.03 -3.87
CA GLY A 55 -2.80 -8.20 -3.39
C GLY A 55 -3.35 -8.78 -2.08
N MET A 56 -3.89 -7.95 -1.19
CA MET A 56 -4.57 -8.41 0.03
C MET A 56 -5.82 -9.23 -0.31
N ALA A 57 -6.62 -8.74 -1.27
CA ALA A 57 -7.83 -9.42 -1.73
C ALA A 57 -7.52 -10.76 -2.39
N VAL A 58 -6.50 -10.81 -3.27
CA VAL A 58 -6.08 -12.04 -3.95
C VAL A 58 -5.64 -13.11 -2.94
N ALA A 59 -4.91 -12.71 -1.90
CA ALA A 59 -4.43 -13.62 -0.86
C ALA A 59 -5.49 -13.98 0.20
N GLN A 60 -6.65 -13.29 0.20
CA GLN A 60 -7.66 -13.41 1.26
C GLN A 60 -7.10 -13.07 2.66
N ALA A 61 -6.27 -12.02 2.73
CA ALA A 61 -5.55 -11.62 3.94
C ALA A 61 -6.35 -10.67 4.86
N GLN A 62 -7.58 -10.28 4.49
CA GLN A 62 -8.40 -9.34 5.28
C GLN A 62 -8.70 -9.84 6.71
N TYR A 63 -8.82 -11.15 6.90
CA TYR A 63 -9.12 -11.76 8.21
C TYR A 63 -7.96 -11.63 9.21
N PRO A 64 -6.72 -12.08 8.90
CA PRO A 64 -5.60 -11.88 9.81
C PRO A 64 -5.24 -10.38 9.98
N VAL A 65 -5.45 -9.55 8.97
CA VAL A 65 -5.29 -8.08 9.10
C VAL A 65 -6.27 -7.50 10.13
N ALA A 66 -7.53 -7.91 10.11
CA ALA A 66 -8.52 -7.48 11.10
C ALA A 66 -8.16 -7.97 12.52
N GLU A 67 -7.55 -9.15 12.64
CA GLU A 67 -7.11 -9.66 13.93
C GLU A 67 -5.90 -8.90 14.50
N ILE A 68 -4.88 -8.61 13.67
CA ILE A 68 -3.76 -7.73 14.05
C ILE A 68 -4.30 -6.38 14.52
N THR A 69 -5.23 -5.79 13.75
CA THR A 69 -5.88 -4.52 14.12
C THR A 69 -6.52 -4.61 15.51
N SER A 70 -7.25 -5.68 15.80
CA SER A 70 -7.87 -5.88 17.11
C SER A 70 -6.85 -6.00 18.25
N LEU A 71 -5.76 -6.74 18.03
CA LEU A 71 -4.71 -6.93 19.04
C LEU A 71 -4.00 -5.63 19.37
N LEU A 72 -3.55 -4.88 18.35
CA LEU A 72 -2.86 -3.61 18.54
C LEU A 72 -3.77 -2.58 19.23
N ARG A 73 -5.04 -2.47 18.82
CA ARG A 73 -6.00 -1.57 19.47
C ARG A 73 -6.26 -1.92 20.93
N LYS A 74 -6.27 -3.21 21.30
CA LYS A 74 -6.36 -3.64 22.71
C LYS A 74 -5.15 -3.22 23.54
N GLN A 75 -4.01 -2.99 22.91
CA GLN A 75 -2.79 -2.47 23.54
C GLN A 75 -2.76 -0.94 23.58
N GLY A 76 -3.80 -0.26 23.09
CA GLY A 76 -3.89 1.20 23.10
C GLY A 76 -3.24 1.88 21.90
N ILE A 77 -2.82 1.12 20.89
CA ILE A 77 -2.24 1.64 19.64
C ILE A 77 -3.37 2.17 18.77
N ASP A 78 -3.21 3.37 18.22
CA ASP A 78 -4.13 3.93 17.24
C ASP A 78 -3.94 3.23 15.90
N VAL A 79 -4.93 2.46 15.44
CA VAL A 79 -4.87 1.72 14.18
C VAL A 79 -6.00 2.14 13.25
N ARG A 80 -5.62 2.64 12.07
CA ARG A 80 -6.53 3.16 11.05
C ARG A 80 -6.23 2.54 9.69
N PHE A 81 -7.19 2.58 8.78
CA PHE A 81 -7.06 2.13 7.40
C PHE A 81 -7.16 3.34 6.47
N GLY A 82 -6.21 3.45 5.53
CA GLY A 82 -6.27 4.43 4.45
C GLY A 82 -6.71 3.78 3.16
N ILE A 83 -7.90 4.15 2.67
CA ILE A 83 -8.50 3.56 1.47
C ILE A 83 -8.30 4.49 0.28
N HIS A 84 -7.57 4.00 -0.71
CA HIS A 84 -7.51 4.66 -2.00
C HIS A 84 -8.80 4.36 -2.80
N PRO A 85 -9.44 5.37 -3.44
CA PRO A 85 -10.76 5.20 -4.08
C PRO A 85 -10.78 4.19 -5.24
N VAL A 86 -9.62 3.85 -5.80
CA VAL A 86 -9.47 2.81 -6.84
C VAL A 86 -8.62 1.61 -6.40
N ALA A 87 -8.42 1.42 -5.09
CA ALA A 87 -7.80 0.21 -4.58
C ALA A 87 -8.65 -1.04 -4.94
N GLY A 88 -8.02 -2.05 -5.53
CA GLY A 88 -8.68 -3.30 -5.91
C GLY A 88 -9.01 -3.39 -7.40
N ARG A 89 -10.25 -3.80 -7.70
CA ARG A 89 -10.76 -4.09 -9.06
C ARG A 89 -12.22 -3.67 -9.26
N LEU A 90 -12.88 -3.22 -8.20
CA LEU A 90 -14.26 -2.75 -8.17
C LEU A 90 -14.31 -1.51 -7.27
N PRO A 91 -15.18 -0.53 -7.53
CA PRO A 91 -15.41 0.58 -6.60
C PRO A 91 -15.76 0.06 -5.20
N GLY A 92 -15.10 0.58 -4.16
CA GLY A 92 -15.31 0.17 -2.76
C GLY A 92 -14.83 -1.24 -2.42
N HIS A 93 -13.99 -1.88 -3.25
CA HIS A 93 -13.56 -3.27 -3.05
C HIS A 93 -12.93 -3.49 -1.67
N MET A 94 -12.05 -2.58 -1.21
CA MET A 94 -11.41 -2.73 0.09
C MET A 94 -12.41 -2.53 1.24
N ASN A 95 -13.33 -1.56 1.15
CA ASN A 95 -14.34 -1.32 2.16
C ASN A 95 -15.22 -2.57 2.39
N VAL A 96 -15.63 -3.24 1.31
CA VAL A 96 -16.43 -4.48 1.40
C VAL A 96 -15.67 -5.61 2.10
N LEU A 97 -14.39 -5.84 1.74
CA LEU A 97 -13.59 -6.90 2.36
C LEU A 97 -13.31 -6.62 3.84
N LEU A 98 -13.06 -5.36 4.21
CA LEU A 98 -12.85 -4.95 5.59
C LEU A 98 -14.15 -5.10 6.40
N ALA A 99 -15.29 -4.74 5.82
CA ALA A 99 -16.61 -4.96 6.43
C ALA A 99 -16.90 -6.46 6.64
N GLU A 100 -16.59 -7.31 5.65
CA GLU A 100 -16.71 -8.77 5.75
C GLU A 100 -15.83 -9.33 6.89
N ALA A 101 -14.61 -8.81 7.02
CA ALA A 101 -13.69 -9.14 8.12
C ALA A 101 -14.05 -8.46 9.46
N LYS A 102 -15.17 -7.73 9.53
CA LYS A 102 -15.70 -7.05 10.72
C LYS A 102 -14.77 -5.97 11.28
N VAL A 103 -14.01 -5.30 10.42
CA VAL A 103 -13.26 -4.09 10.78
C VAL A 103 -14.28 -2.97 11.05
N PRO A 104 -14.19 -2.26 12.19
CA PRO A 104 -15.07 -1.14 12.50
C PRO A 104 -14.94 0.00 11.47
N TYR A 105 -16.06 0.54 11.01
CA TYR A 105 -16.08 1.58 9.96
C TYR A 105 -15.46 2.91 10.39
N ASP A 106 -15.44 3.21 11.69
CA ASP A 106 -14.87 4.45 12.27
C ASP A 106 -13.36 4.55 12.10
N ILE A 107 -12.68 3.43 11.86
CA ILE A 107 -11.24 3.39 11.62
C ILE A 107 -10.89 3.15 10.15
N VAL A 108 -11.88 3.19 9.25
CA VAL A 108 -11.69 3.06 7.81
C VAL A 108 -11.91 4.43 7.17
N LEU A 109 -10.81 5.07 6.78
CA LEU A 109 -10.78 6.44 6.28
C LEU A 109 -10.52 6.44 4.78
N GLU A 110 -11.19 7.33 4.06
CA GLU A 110 -10.89 7.59 2.66
C GLU A 110 -9.57 8.39 2.53
N MET A 111 -8.94 8.30 1.36
CA MET A 111 -7.63 8.93 1.10
C MET A 111 -7.55 10.41 1.48
N ASP A 112 -8.59 11.19 1.18
CA ASP A 112 -8.64 12.63 1.47
C ASP A 112 -8.76 12.93 2.97
N GLU A 113 -9.21 11.96 3.78
CA GLU A 113 -9.37 12.11 5.23
C GLU A 113 -8.09 11.74 6.00
N ILE A 114 -7.20 10.94 5.40
CA ILE A 114 -6.03 10.36 6.11
C ILE A 114 -4.68 10.88 5.59
N ASN A 115 -4.63 11.48 4.40
CA ASN A 115 -3.34 11.87 3.78
C ASN A 115 -2.54 12.88 4.62
N ASP A 116 -3.21 13.79 5.31
CA ASP A 116 -2.56 14.79 6.17
C ASP A 116 -1.97 14.18 7.45
N ASP A 117 -2.43 12.99 7.85
CA ASP A 117 -2.00 12.33 9.10
C ASP A 117 -0.74 11.46 8.93
N PHE A 118 -0.30 11.20 7.70
CA PHE A 118 0.85 10.33 7.47
C PHE A 118 2.13 10.88 8.10
N ALA A 119 2.31 12.20 8.16
CA ALA A 119 3.50 12.81 8.77
C ALA A 119 3.63 12.51 10.29
N ASP A 120 2.51 12.26 10.96
CA ASP A 120 2.44 11.93 12.39
C ASP A 120 2.20 10.41 12.63
N THR A 121 2.33 9.59 11.59
CA THR A 121 2.15 8.14 11.66
C THR A 121 3.48 7.41 11.88
N ASP A 122 3.54 6.55 12.90
CA ASP A 122 4.75 5.79 13.22
C ASP A 122 5.03 4.69 12.18
N VAL A 123 4.03 3.89 11.83
CA VAL A 123 4.21 2.75 10.92
C VAL A 123 3.08 2.67 9.90
N VAL A 124 3.41 2.51 8.63
CA VAL A 124 2.44 2.21 7.57
C VAL A 124 2.66 0.80 7.03
N LEU A 125 1.61 -0.03 7.05
CA LEU A 125 1.60 -1.34 6.41
C LEU A 125 0.92 -1.24 5.03
N VAL A 126 1.71 -1.30 3.96
CA VAL A 126 1.22 -1.33 2.58
C VAL A 126 0.99 -2.76 2.13
N ILE A 127 -0.26 -3.23 2.19
CA ILE A 127 -0.58 -4.65 1.97
C ILE A 127 -1.11 -4.89 0.56
N GLY A 128 -0.22 -5.29 -0.35
CA GLY A 128 -0.62 -5.65 -1.71
C GLY A 128 -1.09 -4.47 -2.57
N ALA A 129 -0.73 -3.24 -2.20
CA ALA A 129 -0.88 -2.04 -3.02
C ALA A 129 0.43 -1.72 -3.75
N ASN A 130 0.32 -1.04 -4.89
CA ASN A 130 1.49 -0.58 -5.65
C ASN A 130 1.24 0.81 -6.23
N ASP A 131 0.42 0.91 -7.28
CA ASP A 131 0.20 2.18 -7.99
C ASP A 131 -0.45 3.25 -7.09
N THR A 132 -1.32 2.85 -6.16
CA THR A 132 -2.05 3.75 -5.24
C THR A 132 -1.21 4.35 -4.13
N VAL A 133 0.06 3.95 -4.02
CA VAL A 133 1.04 4.46 -3.05
C VAL A 133 2.33 4.89 -3.76
N ASN A 134 2.30 5.07 -5.09
CA ASN A 134 3.49 5.31 -5.89
C ASN A 134 3.83 6.82 -5.93
N PRO A 135 4.96 7.27 -5.36
CA PRO A 135 5.35 8.68 -5.33
C PRO A 135 5.53 9.30 -6.73
N ALA A 136 5.82 8.49 -7.75
CA ALA A 136 5.99 8.96 -9.12
C ALA A 136 4.74 9.67 -9.66
N ALA A 137 3.56 9.39 -9.10
CA ALA A 137 2.34 10.11 -9.45
C ALA A 137 2.40 11.61 -9.10
N SER A 138 3.15 11.99 -8.05
CA SER A 138 3.28 13.37 -7.58
C SER A 138 4.64 13.98 -7.94
N GLU A 139 5.70 13.18 -7.94
CA GLU A 139 7.10 13.65 -8.02
C GLU A 139 7.67 13.61 -9.44
N ASP A 140 7.11 12.80 -10.35
CA ASP A 140 7.60 12.63 -11.71
C ASP A 140 6.53 13.04 -12.75
N PRO A 141 6.66 14.23 -13.36
CA PRO A 141 5.74 14.68 -14.42
C PRO A 141 5.73 13.83 -15.69
N THR A 142 6.76 12.99 -15.89
CA THR A 142 6.89 12.11 -17.06
C THR A 142 6.25 10.74 -16.83
N SER A 143 5.91 10.43 -15.58
CA SER A 143 5.32 9.15 -15.21
C SER A 143 3.96 8.93 -15.89
N PRO A 144 3.64 7.71 -16.37
CA PRO A 144 2.31 7.35 -16.88
C PRO A 144 1.15 7.53 -15.89
N ILE A 145 1.47 7.70 -14.60
CA ILE A 145 0.54 7.93 -13.49
C ILE A 145 0.62 9.36 -12.92
N ALA A 146 1.36 10.27 -13.56
CA ALA A 146 1.49 11.67 -13.13
C ALA A 146 0.11 12.33 -12.94
N GLY A 147 -0.06 13.00 -11.79
CA GLY A 147 -1.31 13.66 -11.39
C GLY A 147 -2.41 12.73 -10.89
N MET A 148 -2.15 11.42 -10.74
CA MET A 148 -3.04 10.53 -10.00
C MET A 148 -2.90 10.84 -8.50
N PRO A 149 -3.98 11.17 -7.77
CA PRO A 149 -3.88 11.27 -6.33
C PRO A 149 -3.54 9.89 -5.76
N VAL A 150 -2.68 9.83 -4.75
CA VAL A 150 -2.19 8.59 -4.12
C VAL A 150 -2.20 8.75 -2.60
N LEU A 151 -2.12 7.64 -1.87
CA LEU A 151 -1.83 7.67 -0.45
C LEU A 151 -0.35 8.00 -0.25
N GLU A 152 -0.05 9.11 0.41
CA GLU A 152 1.30 9.63 0.58
C GLU A 152 2.06 8.95 1.73
N VAL A 153 2.01 7.62 1.75
CA VAL A 153 2.52 6.74 2.81
C VAL A 153 3.99 6.97 3.15
N TRP A 154 4.77 7.47 2.18
CA TRP A 154 6.19 7.78 2.36
C TRP A 154 6.47 8.91 3.33
N LYS A 155 5.45 9.68 3.74
CA LYS A 155 5.55 10.72 4.77
C LYS A 155 5.60 10.15 6.20
N ALA A 156 5.21 8.89 6.40
CA ALA A 156 5.28 8.24 7.70
C ALA A 156 6.71 7.93 8.14
N ARG A 157 6.90 7.69 9.45
CA ARG A 157 8.22 7.37 10.00
C ARG A 157 8.79 6.09 9.41
N ASP A 158 8.01 5.01 9.40
CA ASP A 158 8.40 3.72 8.82
C ASP A 158 7.31 3.17 7.89
N VAL A 159 7.71 2.60 6.75
CA VAL A 159 6.80 1.97 5.77
C VAL A 159 7.22 0.53 5.52
N VAL A 160 6.29 -0.40 5.66
CA VAL A 160 6.50 -1.82 5.35
C VAL A 160 5.62 -2.22 4.18
N VAL A 161 6.23 -2.68 3.09
CA VAL A 161 5.52 -3.05 1.86
C VAL A 161 5.47 -4.56 1.69
N PHE A 162 4.25 -5.11 1.64
CA PHE A 162 4.00 -6.54 1.49
C PHE A 162 3.70 -6.91 0.04
N LYS A 163 4.58 -7.71 -0.57
CA LYS A 163 4.47 -8.16 -1.96
C LYS A 163 5.30 -9.40 -2.23
N ARG A 164 5.00 -10.10 -3.32
CA ARG A 164 5.67 -11.37 -3.66
C ARG A 164 7.05 -11.19 -4.32
N SER A 165 7.26 -10.07 -5.01
CA SER A 165 8.49 -9.76 -5.75
C SER A 165 8.57 -8.25 -6.03
N MET A 166 9.61 -7.80 -6.74
CA MET A 166 9.78 -6.40 -7.20
C MET A 166 9.00 -6.04 -8.48
N ASN A 167 8.08 -6.90 -8.92
CA ASN A 167 7.30 -6.67 -10.14
C ASN A 167 6.42 -5.40 -10.04
N THR A 168 6.19 -4.79 -11.20
CA THR A 168 5.36 -3.59 -11.34
C THR A 168 3.88 -3.86 -11.05
N GLY A 169 3.13 -2.78 -10.79
CA GLY A 169 1.69 -2.81 -10.62
C GLY A 169 0.94 -2.87 -11.94
N TYR A 170 -0.33 -2.44 -11.94
CA TYR A 170 -1.18 -2.46 -13.12
C TYR A 170 -0.69 -1.44 -14.17
N ALA A 171 -0.17 -0.29 -13.71
CA ALA A 171 0.35 0.75 -14.58
C ALA A 171 1.67 0.37 -15.30
N GLY A 172 2.34 -0.71 -14.89
CA GLY A 172 3.60 -1.14 -15.50
C GLY A 172 4.80 -0.24 -15.16
N VAL A 173 4.68 0.61 -14.13
CA VAL A 173 5.73 1.56 -13.70
C VAL A 173 6.42 1.03 -12.43
N GLN A 174 7.73 1.24 -12.33
CA GLN A 174 8.48 0.99 -11.10
C GLN A 174 8.00 1.94 -9.99
N ASN A 175 8.13 1.53 -8.74
CA ASN A 175 7.66 2.33 -7.61
C ASN A 175 8.85 2.81 -6.78
N PRO A 176 9.18 4.12 -6.81
CA PRO A 176 10.27 4.70 -6.02
C PRO A 176 10.12 4.50 -4.52
N LEU A 177 8.90 4.27 -4.01
CA LEU A 177 8.65 3.97 -2.59
C LEU A 177 9.54 2.84 -2.09
N PHE A 178 9.76 1.80 -2.89
CA PHE A 178 10.46 0.58 -2.47
C PHE A 178 11.94 0.80 -2.15
N PHE A 179 12.50 1.93 -2.57
CA PHE A 179 13.91 2.27 -2.42
C PHE A 179 14.14 3.40 -1.40
N ARG A 180 13.08 3.92 -0.78
CA ARG A 180 13.20 4.97 0.23
C ARG A 180 13.86 4.47 1.50
N GLU A 181 14.54 5.37 2.21
CA GLU A 181 15.26 5.05 3.44
C GLU A 181 14.36 4.49 4.54
N ASN A 182 13.16 5.03 4.67
CA ASN A 182 12.13 4.61 5.62
C ASN A 182 11.26 3.44 5.12
N SER A 183 11.54 2.88 3.94
CA SER A 183 10.76 1.78 3.38
C SER A 183 11.50 0.46 3.47
N SER A 184 10.80 -0.58 3.93
CA SER A 184 11.29 -1.96 3.97
C SER A 184 10.31 -2.91 3.28
N MET A 185 10.85 -3.91 2.59
CA MET A 185 10.12 -4.90 1.83
C MET A 185 9.90 -6.15 2.68
N CYS A 186 8.65 -6.54 2.92
CA CYS A 186 8.30 -7.81 3.52
C CYS A 186 7.83 -8.77 2.42
N PHE A 187 8.75 -9.58 1.89
CA PHE A 187 8.44 -10.45 0.77
C PHE A 187 7.64 -11.70 1.16
N GLY A 188 6.66 -12.05 0.33
CA GLY A 188 5.90 -13.29 0.46
C GLY A 188 4.46 -13.17 -0.04
N ASP A 189 3.70 -14.25 0.13
CA ASP A 189 2.25 -14.18 0.04
C ASP A 189 1.71 -13.29 1.16
N ALA A 190 0.73 -12.42 0.85
CA ALA A 190 0.24 -11.43 1.80
C ALA A 190 -0.45 -12.07 3.00
N LYS A 191 -1.18 -13.18 2.81
CA LYS A 191 -1.85 -13.85 3.93
C LYS A 191 -0.83 -14.55 4.82
N ALA A 192 0.09 -15.32 4.23
CA ALA A 192 1.12 -16.02 4.99
C ALA A 192 2.01 -15.08 5.81
N THR A 193 2.43 -13.95 5.24
CA THR A 193 3.27 -12.95 5.93
C THR A 193 2.52 -12.27 7.07
N VAL A 194 1.26 -11.86 6.85
CA VAL A 194 0.43 -11.27 7.91
C VAL A 194 0.11 -12.29 9.01
N GLU A 195 -0.14 -13.56 8.68
CA GLU A 195 -0.33 -14.63 9.66
C GLU A 195 0.92 -14.88 10.52
N ALA A 196 2.12 -14.77 9.93
CA ALA A 196 3.38 -14.87 10.67
C ALA A 196 3.57 -13.69 11.64
N ILE A 197 3.25 -12.45 11.22
CA ILE A 197 3.24 -11.28 12.11
C ILE A 197 2.25 -11.51 13.26
N LEU A 198 1.03 -11.95 12.93
CA LEU A 198 -0.01 -12.22 13.92
C LEU A 198 0.44 -13.27 14.95
N ALA A 199 1.16 -14.30 14.51
CA ALA A 199 1.73 -15.30 15.41
C ALA A 199 2.79 -14.71 16.35
N ALA A 200 3.62 -13.78 15.87
CA ALA A 200 4.66 -13.12 16.67
C ALA A 200 4.15 -12.00 17.60
N LEU A 201 2.94 -11.48 17.34
CA LEU A 201 2.24 -10.51 18.21
C LEU A 201 1.53 -11.16 19.41
N ARG A 202 1.26 -12.46 19.34
CA ARG A 202 0.63 -13.25 20.41
C ARG A 202 1.67 -13.75 21.41
#